data_AF-A0A925RNS5-F1
#
_entry.id   AF-A0A925RNS5-F1
#
_cell.length_a   1.000
_cell.length_b   1.000
_cell.length_c   1.000
_cell.angle_alpha   90.00
_cell.angle_beta   90.00
_cell.angle_gamma   90.00
#
_symmetry.space_group_name_H-M   'P 1'
#
loop_
_entity.id
_entity.type
_entity.pdbx_description
1 polymer ?
#
loop_
_entity_poly.entity_id
_entity_poly.type
_entity_poly.pdbx_seq_one_letter_code
_entity_poly.pdbx_strand_id
1 'polypeptide(L)'
;MSGPAASQGMPRRLLLSDLPQMVGDRRAHFIHAVNNVADLVGTQATKVRITFLSGPGGARVLHLKGLTCFVAHLGGRPSPAVQLDHASDIALVTPRAQEIGHIRCAAGTAGIGQTVFPVGAELVAISSDDCIDVILFDFGPGSEAYFVYTRGRPMPKSRRS
;
A
#
# COMPACT_ATOMS: atom_id res chain seq x y z
N MET A 1 2.74 -25.30 -0.60
CA MET A 1 2.60 -23.83 -0.59
C MET A 1 3.85 -23.26 0.05
N SER A 2 4.74 -22.68 -0.75
CA SER A 2 5.94 -21.99 -0.28
C SER A 2 5.53 -20.66 0.35
N GLY A 3 5.87 -20.44 1.62
CA GLY A 3 5.68 -19.13 2.25
C GLY A 3 6.44 -18.03 1.50
N PRO A 4 6.07 -16.75 1.67
CA PRO A 4 6.80 -15.67 1.03
C PRO A 4 8.27 -15.73 1.48
N ALA A 5 9.19 -15.68 0.52
CA ALA A 5 10.62 -15.58 0.83
C ALA A 5 10.84 -14.37 1.74
N ALA A 6 11.55 -14.57 2.86
CA ALA A 6 11.87 -13.47 3.75
C ALA A 6 12.66 -12.41 2.96
N SER A 7 12.21 -11.15 3.01
CA SER A 7 12.97 -10.04 2.42
C SER A 7 14.30 -9.94 3.17
N GLN A 8 15.42 -10.01 2.45
CA GLN A 8 16.77 -10.03 3.02
C GLN A 8 17.62 -8.90 2.43
N GLY A 9 18.56 -8.38 3.22
CA GLY A 9 19.55 -7.41 2.78
C GLY A 9 19.51 -6.07 3.53
N MET A 10 20.38 -5.15 3.13
CA MET A 10 20.38 -3.79 3.65
C MET A 10 19.20 -3.02 3.04
N PRO A 11 18.36 -2.32 3.84
CA PRO A 11 17.26 -1.54 3.29
C PRO A 11 17.74 -0.50 2.29
N ARG A 12 17.20 -0.54 1.06
CA ARG A 12 17.43 0.46 0.04
C ARG A 12 16.56 1.67 0.35
N ARG A 13 17.18 2.85 0.48
CA ARG A 13 16.42 4.10 0.64
C ARG A 13 15.74 4.48 -0.68
N LEU A 14 14.44 4.74 -0.62
CA LEU A 14 13.72 5.41 -1.70
C LEU A 14 13.52 6.89 -1.37
N LEU A 15 13.66 7.73 -2.39
CA LEU A 15 13.41 9.16 -2.29
C LEU A 15 11.95 9.45 -2.64
N LEU A 16 11.34 10.43 -1.98
CA LEU A 16 10.02 10.91 -2.36
C LEU A 16 10.06 11.46 -3.79
N SER A 17 9.23 10.92 -4.67
CA SER A 17 9.23 11.20 -6.11
C SER A 17 7.81 11.06 -6.65
N ASP A 18 7.45 11.91 -7.63
CA ASP A 18 6.20 11.81 -8.38
C ASP A 18 6.28 10.80 -9.53
N LEU A 19 7.49 10.43 -9.95
CA LEU A 19 7.72 9.33 -10.88
C LEU A 19 7.82 7.98 -10.14
N PRO A 20 7.23 6.91 -10.71
CA PRO A 20 7.35 5.57 -10.15
C PRO A 20 8.80 5.09 -10.11
N GLN A 21 9.18 4.40 -9.05
CA GLN A 21 10.53 3.84 -8.86
C GLN A 21 10.49 2.31 -8.88
N MET A 22 11.44 1.68 -9.57
CA MET A 22 11.55 0.22 -9.59
C MET A 22 12.17 -0.32 -8.29
N VAL A 23 11.48 -1.29 -7.68
CA VAL A 23 11.91 -2.07 -6.51
C VAL A 23 11.67 -3.54 -6.83
N GLY A 24 12.73 -4.30 -7.10
CA GLY A 24 12.59 -5.62 -7.73
C GLY A 24 11.69 -5.54 -8.98
N ASP A 25 10.62 -6.32 -8.97
CA ASP A 25 9.57 -6.36 -10.00
C ASP A 25 8.31 -5.54 -9.66
N ARG A 26 8.39 -4.63 -8.69
CA ARG A 26 7.33 -3.65 -8.38
C ARG A 26 7.63 -2.28 -8.99
N ARG A 27 6.57 -1.61 -9.43
CA ARG A 27 6.55 -0.16 -9.65
C ARG A 27 6.06 0.53 -8.38
N ALA A 28 6.98 1.12 -7.63
CA ALA A 28 6.68 1.80 -6.38
C ALA A 28 6.27 3.26 -6.59
N HIS A 29 5.16 3.66 -6.00
CA HIS A 29 4.60 5.02 -6.05
C HIS A 29 4.51 5.59 -4.65
N PHE A 30 4.63 6.91 -4.54
CA PHE A 30 4.28 7.63 -3.33
C PHE A 30 2.95 8.37 -3.54
N ILE A 31 2.04 8.29 -2.58
CA ILE A 31 0.75 8.97 -2.64
C ILE A 31 0.50 9.71 -1.33
N HIS A 32 0.37 11.03 -1.40
CA HIS A 32 -0.13 11.81 -0.28
C HIS A 32 -1.66 11.72 -0.24
N ALA A 33 -2.21 11.06 0.77
CA ALA A 33 -3.64 10.91 0.98
C ALA A 33 -4.26 12.22 1.52
N VAL A 34 -4.43 13.20 0.63
CA VAL A 34 -5.09 14.48 0.94
C VAL A 34 -6.52 14.20 1.44
N ASN A 35 -6.91 14.84 2.55
CA ASN A 35 -8.18 14.58 3.23
C ASN A 35 -8.35 13.11 3.67
N ASN A 36 -7.25 12.43 4.00
CA ASN A 36 -7.24 11.04 4.47
C ASN A 36 -7.80 10.03 3.45
N VAL A 37 -7.79 10.36 2.15
CA VAL A 37 -8.29 9.48 1.09
C VAL A 37 -7.24 9.33 -0.02
N ALA A 38 -7.09 8.11 -0.54
CA ALA A 38 -6.28 7.82 -1.72
C ALA A 38 -6.98 6.78 -2.61
N ASP A 39 -6.93 7.00 -3.92
CA ASP A 39 -7.37 6.01 -4.91
C ASP A 39 -6.15 5.32 -5.52
N LEU A 40 -6.17 4.00 -5.53
CA LEU A 40 -5.08 3.17 -6.04
C LEU A 40 -5.58 2.35 -7.22
N VAL A 41 -4.70 2.09 -8.19
CA VAL A 41 -5.02 1.31 -9.38
C VAL A 41 -4.07 0.11 -9.44
N GLY A 42 -4.63 -1.09 -9.35
CA GLY A 42 -3.88 -2.33 -9.48
C GLY A 42 -3.84 -2.86 -10.91
N THR A 43 -3.38 -4.10 -11.04
CA THR A 43 -3.47 -4.89 -12.27
C THR A 43 -4.90 -5.00 -12.78
N GLN A 44 -5.04 -5.16 -14.09
CA GLN A 44 -6.34 -5.28 -14.77
C GLN A 44 -7.27 -4.08 -14.53
N ALA A 45 -6.71 -2.90 -14.24
CA ALA A 45 -7.45 -1.68 -13.90
C ALA A 45 -8.42 -1.86 -12.71
N THR A 46 -8.07 -2.74 -11.77
CA THR A 46 -8.75 -2.79 -10.47
C THR A 46 -8.52 -1.48 -9.74
N LYS A 47 -9.58 -0.88 -9.22
CA LYS A 47 -9.52 0.41 -8.51
C LYS A 47 -10.02 0.19 -7.09
N VAL A 48 -9.25 0.67 -6.13
CA VAL A 48 -9.63 0.66 -4.73
C VAL A 48 -9.47 2.06 -4.15
N ARG A 49 -10.30 2.39 -3.16
CA ARG A 49 -10.19 3.60 -2.36
C ARG A 49 -9.78 3.23 -0.95
N ILE A 50 -8.73 3.89 -0.47
CA ILE A 50 -8.28 3.82 0.91
C ILE A 50 -8.75 5.07 1.62
N THR A 51 -9.43 4.89 2.75
CA THR A 51 -9.76 5.97 3.68
C THR A 51 -9.08 5.70 5.01
N PHE A 52 -8.33 6.68 5.51
CA PHE A 52 -7.72 6.64 6.84
C PHE A 52 -8.70 7.22 7.86
N LEU A 53 -9.08 6.42 8.84
CA LEU A 53 -10.02 6.78 9.89
C LEU A 53 -9.30 6.81 11.24
N SER A 54 -9.76 7.68 12.13
CA SER A 54 -9.39 7.66 13.55
C SER A 54 -10.24 6.62 14.27
N GLY A 55 -9.60 5.58 14.78
CA GLY A 55 -10.22 4.55 15.61
C GLY A 55 -10.23 4.89 17.11
N PRO A 56 -10.80 4.00 17.93
CA PRO A 56 -10.81 4.15 19.39
C PRO A 56 -9.39 4.29 19.95
N GLY A 57 -9.21 5.17 20.94
CA GLY A 57 -7.90 5.40 21.58
C GLY A 57 -6.85 6.04 20.65
N GLY A 58 -7.26 6.60 19.51
CA GLY A 58 -6.34 7.16 18.52
C GLY A 58 -5.68 6.12 17.62
N ALA A 59 -6.10 4.84 17.70
CA ALA A 59 -5.63 3.80 16.80
C ALA A 59 -5.99 4.14 15.35
N ARG A 60 -5.13 3.80 14.40
CA ARG A 60 -5.40 4.01 12.98
C ARG A 60 -6.26 2.88 12.46
N VAL A 61 -7.34 3.23 11.76
CA VAL A 61 -8.21 2.28 11.07
C VAL A 61 -8.17 2.59 9.58
N LEU A 62 -7.97 1.57 8.75
CA LEU A 62 -8.03 1.67 7.30
C LEU A 62 -9.36 1.14 6.83
N HIS A 63 -10.06 1.90 5.99
CA HIS A 63 -11.21 1.41 5.25
C HIS A 63 -10.82 1.25 3.79
N LEU A 64 -10.82 0.02 3.30
CA LEU A 64 -10.48 -0.33 1.92
C LEU A 64 -11.76 -0.66 1.18
N LYS A 65 -12.12 0.16 0.19
CA LYS A 65 -13.31 -0.01 -0.64
C LYS A 65 -12.91 -0.41 -2.06
N GLY A 66 -13.49 -1.48 -2.59
CA GLY A 66 -13.42 -1.78 -4.01
C GLY A 66 -14.28 -0.81 -4.82
N LEU A 67 -13.70 -0.17 -5.83
CA LEU A 67 -14.41 0.74 -6.75
C LEU A 67 -14.81 0.05 -8.05
N THR A 68 -14.03 -0.94 -8.50
CA THR A 68 -14.32 -1.76 -9.70
C THR A 68 -14.37 -3.26 -9.39
N CYS A 69 -14.23 -3.65 -8.13
CA CYS A 69 -14.28 -5.03 -7.64
C CYS A 69 -14.89 -5.07 -6.23
N PHE A 70 -15.13 -6.28 -5.73
CA PHE A 70 -15.32 -6.56 -4.30
C PHE A 70 -13.96 -6.83 -3.65
N VAL A 71 -13.94 -6.75 -2.33
CA VAL A 71 -12.76 -6.99 -1.49
C VAL A 71 -13.11 -7.98 -0.39
N ALA A 72 -12.14 -8.79 0.04
CA ALA A 72 -12.34 -9.75 1.11
C ALA A 72 -11.05 -9.95 1.90
N HIS A 73 -11.14 -10.16 3.20
CA HIS A 73 -10.05 -10.84 3.92
C HIS A 73 -9.84 -12.23 3.31
N LEU A 74 -8.62 -12.76 3.36
CA LEU A 74 -8.34 -14.11 2.86
C LEU A 74 -9.29 -15.15 3.50
N GLY A 75 -9.98 -15.93 2.65
CA GLY A 75 -10.99 -16.90 3.07
C GLY A 75 -12.33 -16.31 3.55
N GLY A 76 -12.46 -14.98 3.60
CA GLY A 76 -13.67 -14.27 3.99
C GLY A 76 -14.69 -14.12 2.85
N ARG A 77 -15.87 -13.62 3.20
CA ARG A 77 -16.93 -13.30 2.23
C ARG A 77 -16.61 -11.98 1.51
N PRO A 78 -16.69 -11.92 0.16
CA PRO A 78 -16.55 -10.66 -0.57
C PRO A 78 -17.58 -9.60 -0.16
N SER A 79 -17.11 -8.37 0.01
CA SER A 79 -17.91 -7.19 0.35
C SER A 79 -17.44 -5.96 -0.47
N PRO A 80 -18.25 -4.90 -0.57
CA PRO A 80 -17.80 -3.66 -1.23
C PRO A 80 -16.63 -2.99 -0.51
N ALA A 81 -16.49 -3.22 0.80
CA ALA A 81 -15.43 -2.67 1.60
C ALA A 81 -15.10 -3.53 2.83
N VAL A 82 -13.86 -3.42 3.29
CA VAL A 82 -13.34 -4.04 4.51
C VAL A 82 -12.64 -3.00 5.38
N GLN A 83 -12.57 -3.27 6.67
CA GLN A 83 -11.86 -2.45 7.64
C GLN A 83 -10.62 -3.21 8.14
N LEU A 84 -9.48 -2.53 8.18
CA LEU A 84 -8.21 -3.08 8.63
C LEU A 84 -7.69 -2.25 9.80
N ASP A 85 -7.35 -2.90 10.90
CA ASP A 85 -6.69 -2.31 12.07
C ASP A 85 -5.26 -2.87 12.28
N HIS A 86 -4.85 -3.84 11.46
CA HIS A 86 -3.51 -4.41 11.41
C HIS A 86 -3.11 -4.73 9.96
N ALA A 87 -1.86 -5.16 9.77
CA ALA A 87 -1.39 -5.62 8.46
C ALA A 87 -2.22 -6.82 7.99
N SER A 88 -2.65 -6.81 6.73
CA SER A 88 -3.59 -7.82 6.21
C SER A 88 -3.41 -8.02 4.72
N ASP A 89 -3.70 -9.24 4.26
CA ASP A 89 -3.81 -9.57 2.85
C ASP A 89 -5.28 -9.58 2.43
N ILE A 90 -5.61 -8.81 1.40
CA ILE A 90 -6.98 -8.60 0.94
C ILE A 90 -7.13 -9.11 -0.49
N ALA A 91 -8.02 -10.08 -0.68
CA ALA A 91 -8.38 -10.57 -2.00
C ALA A 91 -9.23 -9.53 -2.75
N LEU A 92 -8.95 -9.36 -4.03
CA LEU A 92 -9.75 -8.60 -4.99
C LEU A 92 -10.62 -9.58 -5.76
N VAL A 93 -11.94 -9.36 -5.73
CA VAL A 93 -12.91 -10.35 -6.20
C VAL A 93 -13.88 -9.73 -7.20
N THR A 94 -14.15 -10.39 -8.31
CA THR A 94 -15.15 -9.96 -9.29
C THR A 94 -16.59 -10.17 -8.77
N PRO A 95 -17.61 -9.57 -9.41
CA PRO A 95 -19.00 -9.87 -9.09
C PRO A 95 -19.40 -11.34 -9.24
N ARG A 96 -18.62 -12.15 -9.97
CA ARG A 96 -18.83 -13.59 -10.13
C ARG A 96 -18.09 -14.43 -9.08
N ALA A 97 -17.64 -13.81 -7.98
CA ALA A 97 -16.87 -14.43 -6.90
C ALA A 97 -15.53 -15.05 -7.34
N GLN A 98 -14.97 -14.58 -8.46
CA GLN A 98 -13.64 -14.97 -8.90
C GLN A 98 -12.59 -14.02 -8.33
N GLU A 99 -11.58 -14.56 -7.64
CA GLU A 99 -10.39 -13.80 -7.24
C GLU A 99 -9.55 -13.40 -8.46
N ILE A 100 -9.18 -12.13 -8.53
CA ILE A 100 -8.41 -11.53 -9.65
C ILE A 100 -7.09 -10.90 -9.20
N GLY A 101 -6.80 -10.95 -7.91
CA GLY A 101 -5.56 -10.44 -7.33
C GLY A 101 -5.69 -10.28 -5.82
N HIS A 102 -4.62 -9.77 -5.22
CA HIS A 102 -4.58 -9.45 -3.80
C HIS A 102 -3.86 -8.13 -3.57
N ILE A 103 -4.13 -7.51 -2.41
CA ILE A 103 -3.41 -6.36 -1.89
C ILE A 103 -2.88 -6.72 -0.52
N ARG A 104 -1.56 -6.70 -0.37
CA ARG A 104 -0.92 -6.75 0.95
C ARG A 104 -0.85 -5.34 1.53
N CYS A 105 -1.53 -5.14 2.65
CA CYS A 105 -1.51 -3.90 3.42
C CYS A 105 -0.57 -4.07 4.61
N ALA A 106 0.47 -3.25 4.73
CA ALA A 106 1.45 -3.37 5.81
C ALA A 106 1.85 -2.03 6.42
N ALA A 107 1.83 -1.97 7.75
CA ALA A 107 2.61 -0.99 8.49
C ALA A 107 4.08 -1.44 8.46
N GLY A 108 4.98 -0.55 8.07
CA GLY A 108 6.41 -0.84 8.04
C GLY A 108 7.00 -0.92 9.45
N THR A 109 8.21 -1.43 9.56
CA THR A 109 8.97 -1.46 10.81
C THR A 109 9.60 -0.10 11.05
N ALA A 110 9.27 0.55 12.17
CA ALA A 110 9.86 1.83 12.55
C ALA A 110 11.36 1.66 12.87
N GLY A 111 12.18 2.58 12.35
CA GLY A 111 13.59 2.73 12.66
C GLY A 111 13.93 4.18 12.97
N ILE A 112 15.20 4.46 13.24
CA ILE A 112 15.66 5.83 13.52
C ILE A 112 15.60 6.66 12.22
N GLY A 113 14.68 7.64 12.17
CA GLY A 113 14.52 8.56 11.04
C GLY A 113 13.91 7.95 9.77
N GLN A 114 13.48 6.68 9.82
CA GLN A 114 12.94 5.97 8.67
C GLN A 114 11.93 4.89 9.07
N THR A 115 11.12 4.46 8.12
CA THR A 115 10.27 3.27 8.22
C THR A 115 10.66 2.29 7.12
N VAL A 116 10.85 1.02 7.48
CA VAL A 116 11.31 -0.03 6.58
C VAL A 116 10.15 -0.95 6.20
N PHE A 117 10.02 -1.22 4.91
CA PHE A 117 8.96 -2.05 4.35
C PHE A 117 9.54 -3.21 3.55
N PRO A 118 9.00 -4.44 3.71
CA PRO A 118 9.24 -5.51 2.76
C PRO A 118 8.43 -5.27 1.49
N VAL A 119 9.10 -5.26 0.33
CA VAL A 119 8.48 -5.12 -1.00
C VAL A 119 9.01 -6.26 -1.88
N GLY A 120 8.20 -7.30 -2.05
CA GLY A 120 8.69 -8.56 -2.62
C GLY A 120 9.90 -9.10 -1.84
N ALA A 121 11.00 -9.37 -2.54
CA ALA A 121 12.25 -9.84 -1.93
C ALA A 121 13.12 -8.71 -1.35
N GLU A 122 12.77 -7.45 -1.58
CA GLU A 122 13.59 -6.30 -1.19
C GLU A 122 13.11 -5.64 0.12
N LEU A 123 14.04 -4.97 0.80
CA LEU A 123 13.74 -4.07 1.92
C LEU A 123 13.88 -2.63 1.46
N VAL A 124 12.82 -1.84 1.65
CA VAL A 124 12.78 -0.42 1.29
C VAL A 124 12.71 0.43 2.54
N ALA A 125 13.59 1.41 2.65
CA ALA A 125 13.53 2.44 3.69
C ALA A 125 12.94 3.75 3.15
N ILE A 126 11.98 4.31 3.88
CA ILE A 126 11.36 5.61 3.60
C ILE A 126 11.68 6.55 4.74
N SER A 127 12.17 7.75 4.42
CA SER A 127 12.49 8.75 5.43
C SER A 127 11.22 9.25 6.12
N SER A 128 11.25 9.29 7.44
CA SER A 128 10.15 9.82 8.25
C SER A 128 10.00 11.34 8.12
N ASP A 129 11.04 12.05 7.66
CA ASP A 129 10.97 13.48 7.38
C ASP A 129 10.19 13.80 6.10
N ASP A 130 10.22 12.87 5.14
CA ASP A 130 9.51 13.00 3.88
C ASP A 130 8.07 12.50 4.02
N CYS A 131 7.88 11.34 4.64
CA CYS A 131 6.58 10.70 4.76
C CYS A 131 6.34 10.18 6.19
N ILE A 132 5.33 10.72 6.84
CA ILE A 132 4.88 10.34 8.19
C ILE A 132 3.64 9.44 8.04
N ASP A 133 3.53 8.43 8.89
CA ASP A 133 2.41 7.48 8.91
C ASP A 133 2.22 6.75 7.57
N VAL A 134 3.31 6.31 6.95
CA VAL A 134 3.29 5.57 5.66
C VAL A 134 2.70 4.17 5.85
N ILE A 135 1.84 3.75 4.94
CA ILE A 135 1.36 2.37 4.79
C ILE A 135 1.71 1.89 3.38
N LEU A 136 2.21 0.66 3.29
CA LEU A 136 2.43 -0.02 2.02
C LEU A 136 1.14 -0.75 1.59
N PHE A 137 0.77 -0.56 0.32
CA PHE A 137 -0.21 -1.36 -0.41
C PHE A 137 0.50 -2.02 -1.60
N ASP A 138 0.84 -3.31 -1.47
CA ASP A 138 1.56 -4.08 -2.49
C ASP A 138 0.57 -4.99 -3.25
N PHE A 139 0.45 -4.79 -4.56
CA PHE A 139 -0.44 -5.57 -5.45
C PHE A 139 0.21 -6.85 -6.01
N GLY A 140 1.39 -7.22 -5.52
CA GLY A 140 2.05 -8.48 -5.85
C GLY A 140 2.93 -8.44 -7.12
N PRO A 141 3.52 -9.60 -7.50
CA PRO A 141 4.49 -9.75 -8.58
C PRO A 141 4.16 -9.02 -9.89
N GLY A 142 5.13 -8.29 -10.44
CA GLY A 142 4.98 -7.53 -11.70
C GLY A 142 4.00 -6.36 -11.65
N SER A 143 3.54 -5.95 -10.46
CA SER A 143 2.46 -4.97 -10.26
C SER A 143 2.94 -3.68 -9.60
N GLU A 144 1.98 -2.85 -9.18
CA GLU A 144 2.19 -1.61 -8.45
C GLU A 144 2.39 -1.87 -6.95
N ALA A 145 3.22 -1.04 -6.32
CA ALA A 145 3.31 -0.91 -4.87
C ALA A 145 3.11 0.56 -4.51
N TYR A 146 2.26 0.85 -3.52
CA TYR A 146 1.96 2.22 -3.13
C TYR A 146 2.36 2.47 -1.69
N PHE A 147 3.21 3.48 -1.48
CA PHE A 147 3.50 4.08 -0.19
C PHE A 147 2.56 5.25 0.03
N VAL A 148 1.47 5.00 0.74
CA VAL A 148 0.43 6.00 1.00
C VAL A 148 0.67 6.60 2.38
N TYR A 149 0.77 7.93 2.44
CA TYR A 149 1.05 8.67 3.66
C TYR A 149 0.05 9.80 3.86
N THR A 150 -0.23 10.18 5.11
CA THR A 150 -1.22 11.22 5.44
C THR A 150 -0.56 12.55 5.81
N ARG A 151 0.68 12.51 6.31
CA ARG A 151 1.45 13.67 6.75
C ARG A 151 2.87 13.61 6.21
N GLY A 152 3.51 14.75 5.99
CA GLY A 152 4.86 14.82 5.42
C GLY A 152 4.96 15.87 4.33
N ARG A 153 6.00 15.77 3.51
CA ARG A 153 6.23 16.67 2.40
C ARG A 153 5.18 16.46 1.31
N PRO A 154 4.62 17.53 0.74
CA PRO A 154 3.78 17.40 -0.44
C PRO A 154 4.62 16.80 -1.57
N MET A 155 3.96 16.05 -2.46
CA MET A 155 4.65 15.47 -3.61
C MET A 155 5.34 16.59 -4.42
N PRO A 156 6.64 16.45 -4.78
CA PRO A 156 7.26 17.35 -5.73
C PRO A 156 6.46 17.29 -7.03
N LYS A 157 5.85 18.40 -7.45
CA LYS A 157 5.21 18.44 -8.78
C LYS A 157 6.33 18.45 -9.82
N SER A 158 6.44 17.42 -10.67
CA SER A 158 7.27 17.57 -11.87
C SER A 158 6.78 18.78 -12.65
N ARG A 159 7.72 19.69 -12.93
CA ARG A 159 7.49 20.68 -13.98
C ARG A 159 7.38 19.88 -15.27
N ARG A 160 6.17 19.72 -15.80
CA ARG A 160 5.99 19.28 -17.19
C ARG A 160 6.75 20.26 -18.07
N SER A 161 7.89 19.82 -18.61
CA SER A 161 8.59 20.48 -19.72
C SER A 161 8.01 19.99 -21.04
#